data_AF-A0A7C4S5W4-F1
#
_entry.id   AF-A0A7C4S5W4-F1
#
_cell.length_a   1.000
_cell.length_b   1.000
_cell.length_c   1.000
_cell.angle_alpha   90.00
_cell.angle_beta   90.00
_cell.angle_gamma   90.00
#
_symmetry.space_group_name_H-M   'P 1'
#
loop_
_entity.id
_entity.type
_entity.pdbx_description
1 polymer ?
#
loop_
_entity_poly.entity_id
_entity_poly.type
_entity_poly.pdbx_seq_one_letter_code
_entity_poly.pdbx_strand_id
1 'polypeptide(L)' 'MSVEDELRRETIKWLERIEKLDFDGDKDFVENVRAYISDSRYFLEKNDLIRAFECVVWAWAWLEIGKRYGFVCLR' A
#
# COMPACT_ATOMS: atom_id res chain seq x y z
N MET A 1 -0.93 17.27 -17.80
CA MET A 1 -0.75 15.99 -17.08
C MET A 1 -1.84 15.05 -17.54
N SER A 2 -1.47 13.83 -17.92
CA SER A 2 -2.44 12.77 -18.22
C SER A 2 -2.92 12.08 -16.95
N VAL A 3 -4.02 11.32 -17.04
CA VAL A 3 -4.49 10.45 -15.95
C VAL A 3 -3.46 9.37 -15.62
N GLU A 4 -2.73 8.88 -16.62
CA GLU A 4 -1.65 7.90 -16.44
C GLU A 4 -0.50 8.47 -15.60
N ASP A 5 -0.08 9.72 -15.89
CA ASP A 5 0.95 10.41 -15.10
C ASP A 5 0.52 10.59 -13.65
N GLU A 6 -0.76 10.90 -13.43
CA GLU A 6 -1.34 11.07 -12.10
C GLU A 6 -1.39 9.76 -11.32
N LEU A 7 -1.89 8.67 -11.94
CA LEU A 7 -1.91 7.34 -11.33
C LEU A 7 -0.51 6.89 -10.93
N ARG A 8 0.46 7.03 -11.84
CA ARG A 8 1.86 6.67 -11.57
C ARG A 8 2.42 7.48 -10.41
N ARG A 9 2.25 8.81 -10.42
CA ARG A 9 2.76 9.69 -9.36
C ARG A 9 2.15 9.37 -8.00
N GLU A 10 0.83 9.24 -7.92
CA GLU A 10 0.16 8.96 -6.65
C GLU A 10 0.50 7.55 -6.15
N THR A 11 0.60 6.56 -7.04
CA THR A 11 1.03 5.20 -6.66
C THR A 11 2.42 5.22 -6.03
N ILE A 12 3.42 5.83 -6.71
CA ILE A 12 4.80 5.92 -6.20
C ILE A 12 4.83 6.65 -4.85
N LYS A 13 4.17 7.81 -4.76
CA LYS A 13 4.13 8.62 -3.54
C LYS A 13 3.58 7.85 -2.34
N TRP A 14 2.49 7.10 -2.52
CA TRP A 14 1.86 6.37 -1.42
C TRP A 14 2.57 5.05 -1.10
N LEU A 15 3.19 4.41 -2.10
CA LEU A 15 3.98 3.21 -1.94
C LEU A 15 5.27 3.52 -1.15
N GLU A 16 6.02 4.54 -1.55
CA GLU A 16 7.23 4.97 -0.83
C GLU A 16 6.96 5.39 0.61
N ARG A 17 5.77 5.93 0.90
CA ARG A 17 5.39 6.33 2.26
C ARG A 17 5.14 5.11 3.14
N ILE A 18 4.37 4.14 2.66
CA ILE A 18 4.02 2.97 3.46
C ILE A 18 5.22 2.03 3.65
N GLU A 19 6.11 1.93 2.66
CA GLU A 19 7.35 1.14 2.74
C GLU A 19 8.35 1.65 3.80
N LYS A 20 8.24 2.91 4.20
CA LYS A 20 9.09 3.52 5.23
C LYS A 20 8.53 3.37 6.65
N LEU A 21 7.31 2.84 6.79
CA LEU A 21 6.70 2.65 8.10
C LEU A 21 7.21 1.33 8.71
N ASP A 22 7.62 1.40 9.97
CA ASP A 22 7.77 0.20 10.79
C ASP A 22 6.43 -0.08 11.49
N PHE A 23 5.91 -1.29 11.34
CA PHE A 23 4.62 -1.67 11.90
C PHE A 23 4.56 -3.17 12.23
N ASP A 24 3.84 -3.48 13.30
CA ASP A 24 3.59 -4.83 13.77
C ASP A 24 2.14 -4.97 14.29
N GLY A 25 1.78 -6.14 14.77
CA GLY A 25 0.46 -6.41 15.33
C GLY A 25 -0.06 -7.78 14.95
N ASP A 26 -1.37 -7.87 14.75
CA ASP A 26 -2.05 -9.06 14.28
C ASP A 26 -1.44 -9.54 12.96
N LYS A 27 -1.17 -10.85 12.92
CA LYS A 27 -0.43 -11.48 11.82
C LYS A 27 -1.15 -11.31 10.49
N ASP A 28 -2.46 -11.54 10.45
CA ASP A 28 -3.22 -11.53 9.21
C ASP A 28 -3.33 -10.11 8.65
N PHE A 29 -3.50 -9.10 9.52
CA PHE A 29 -3.47 -7.70 9.12
C PHE A 29 -2.10 -7.30 8.56
N VAL A 30 -1.02 -7.62 9.27
CA VAL A 30 0.35 -7.27 8.84
C VAL A 30 0.73 -7.97 7.53
N GLU A 31 0.38 -9.25 7.38
CA GLU A 31 0.62 -10.01 6.15
C GLU A 31 -0.16 -9.41 4.97
N ASN A 32 -1.42 -9.02 5.17
CA ASN A 32 -2.21 -8.36 4.12
C ASN A 32 -1.61 -7.02 3.70
N VAL A 33 -1.21 -6.16 4.64
CA VAL A 33 -0.54 -4.89 4.30
C VAL A 33 0.71 -5.15 3.44
N ARG A 34 1.57 -6.08 3.87
CA ARG A 34 2.80 -6.43 3.14
C ARG A 34 2.53 -7.04 1.78
N ALA A 35 1.52 -7.89 1.66
CA ALA A 35 1.11 -8.50 0.39
C ALA A 35 0.69 -7.41 -0.61
N TYR A 36 -0.16 -6.47 -0.21
CA TYR A 36 -0.60 -5.39 -1.09
C TYR A 36 0.50 -4.38 -1.43
N ILE A 37 1.49 -4.15 -0.55
CA ILE A 37 2.70 -3.38 -0.89
C ILE A 37 3.49 -4.10 -2.00
N SER A 38 3.72 -5.39 -1.83
CA SER A 38 4.43 -6.23 -2.81
C SER A 38 3.72 -6.25 -4.16
N ASP A 39 2.39 -6.44 -4.16
CA ASP A 39 1.58 -6.46 -5.39
C ASP A 39 1.58 -5.09 -6.09
N SER A 40 1.46 -3.99 -5.33
CA SER A 40 1.53 -2.65 -5.89
C SER A 40 2.85 -2.41 -6.63
N ARG A 41 3.98 -2.81 -6.02
CA ARG A 41 5.31 -2.72 -6.64
C ARG A 41 5.37 -3.58 -7.91
N TYR A 42 4.90 -4.82 -7.85
CA TYR A 42 4.88 -5.72 -9.01
C TYR A 42 4.08 -5.14 -10.19
N PHE A 43 2.86 -4.65 -9.94
CA PHE A 43 2.02 -4.08 -11.02
C PHE A 43 2.58 -2.75 -11.55
N LEU A 44 3.19 -1.94 -10.69
CA LEU A 44 3.85 -0.70 -11.10
C LEU A 44 5.01 -0.99 -12.07
N GLU A 45 5.86 -1.97 -11.76
CA GLU A 45 6.97 -2.42 -12.62
C GLU A 45 6.48 -2.94 -13.98
N LYS A 46 5.27 -3.54 -14.04
CA LYS A 46 4.62 -4.01 -15.26
C LYS A 46 3.85 -2.93 -16.02
N ASN A 47 3.85 -1.68 -15.53
CA ASN A 47 3.04 -0.58 -16.04
C ASN A 47 1.51 -0.84 -16.02
N ASP A 48 1.04 -1.75 -15.16
CA ASP A 48 -0.39 -1.95 -14.88
C ASP A 48 -0.81 -0.95 -13.79
N LEU A 49 -0.99 0.32 -14.19
CA LEU A 49 -1.16 1.45 -13.27
C LEU A 49 -2.46 1.36 -12.46
N ILE A 50 -3.50 0.73 -13.01
CA ILE A 50 -4.79 0.57 -12.32
C ILE A 50 -4.62 -0.37 -11.13
N ARG A 51 -4.06 -1.56 -11.36
CA ARG A 51 -3.84 -2.53 -10.28
C ARG A 51 -2.78 -2.06 -9.29
N ALA A 52 -1.74 -1.38 -9.76
CA ALA A 52 -0.72 -0.81 -8.88
C ALA A 52 -1.32 0.20 -7.89
N PHE A 53 -2.20 1.08 -8.38
CA PHE A 53 -2.91 2.06 -7.57
C PHE A 53 -3.93 1.40 -6.62
N GLU A 54 -4.69 0.42 -7.12
CA GLU A 54 -5.63 -0.35 -6.29
C GLU A 54 -4.93 -1.04 -5.12
N CYS A 55 -3.81 -1.73 -5.37
CA CYS A 55 -3.06 -2.43 -4.33
C CYS A 55 -2.51 -1.48 -3.27
N VAL A 56 -1.94 -0.32 -3.65
CA VAL A 56 -1.44 0.62 -2.63
C VAL A 56 -2.57 1.20 -1.78
N VAL A 57 -3.75 1.44 -2.35
CA VAL A 57 -4.94 1.87 -1.59
C VAL A 57 -5.37 0.78 -0.60
N TRP A 58 -5.39 -0.49 -1.01
CA TRP A 58 -5.70 -1.60 -0.11
C TRP A 58 -4.67 -1.79 1.00
N ALA A 59 -3.38 -1.62 0.71
CA ALA A 59 -2.33 -1.66 1.73
C ALA A 59 -2.58 -0.60 2.82
N TRP A 60 -2.87 0.64 2.42
CA TRP A 60 -3.21 1.71 3.36
C TRP A 60 -4.52 1.46 4.10
N ALA A 61 -5.53 0.88 3.45
CA ALA A 61 -6.80 0.57 4.09
C ALA A 61 -6.62 -0.46 5.22
N TRP A 62 -5.90 -1.56 4.97
CA TRP A 62 -5.59 -2.56 5.99
C TRP A 62 -4.78 -1.97 7.15
N LEU A 63 -3.79 -1.12 6.84
CA LEU A 63 -2.98 -0.47 7.85
C LEU A 63 -3.80 0.48 8.75
N GLU A 64 -4.55 1.40 8.17
CA GLU A 64 -5.30 2.42 8.92
C GLU A 64 -6.50 1.83 9.67
N ILE A 65 -7.22 0.87 9.06
CA ILE A 65 -8.30 0.15 9.75
C ILE A 65 -7.70 -0.68 10.89
N GLY A 66 -6.64 -1.43 10.62
CA GLY A 66 -5.94 -2.22 11.63
C GLY A 66 -5.50 -1.36 12.80
N LYS A 67 -4.88 -0.22 12.53
CA LYS A 67 -4.47 0.76 13.54
C LYS A 67 -5.64 1.32 14.34
N ARG A 68 -6.73 1.69 13.68
CA ARG A 68 -7.92 2.24 14.34
C ARG A 68 -8.55 1.27 15.34
N TYR A 69 -8.54 -0.03 15.02
CA TYR A 69 -9.15 -1.07 15.85
C TYR A 69 -8.15 -1.85 16.73
N GLY A 70 -6.88 -1.44 16.75
CA GLY A 70 -5.85 -2.02 17.61
C GLY A 70 -5.25 -3.34 17.11
N PHE A 71 -5.44 -3.68 15.84
CA PHE A 71 -4.81 -4.83 15.19
C PHE A 71 -3.42 -4.51 14.64
N VAL A 72 -3.11 -3.25 14.37
CA VAL A 72 -1.78 -2.83 13.87
C VAL A 72 -1.25 -1.66 14.70
N CYS A 73 0.03 -1.68 15.02
CA CYS A 73 0.73 -0.60 15.70
C CYS A 73 1.87 -0.09 14.82
N LEU A 74 2.00 1.25 14.72
CA LEU A 74 3.20 1.86 14.15
C LEU A 74 4.27 1.95 15.23
N ARG A 75 5.51 1.64 14.87
CA ARG A 75 6.68 1.75 15.74
C ARG A 75 7.43 3.06 15.52
#